data_AF-A0A1V4WZB3-F1
#
_entry.id   AF-A0A1V4WZB3-F1
#
_cell.length_a   1.000
_cell.length_b   1.000
_cell.length_c   1.000
_cell.angle_alpha   90.00
_cell.angle_beta   90.00
_cell.angle_gamma   90.00
#
_symmetry.space_group_name_H-M   'P 1'
#
loop_
_entity.id
_entity.type
_entity.pdbx_description
1 polymer ?
#
loop_
_entity_poly.entity_id
_entity_poly.type
_entity_poly.pdbx_seq_one_letter_code
_entity_poly.pdbx_strand_id
1 'polypeptide(L)'
;MIYQRCLDFDIDIQKVPIPVVPAAHYSCGGVQVDTWGKTSLKCLYAAGEVAATGLHGANRLASTSLLEGLVWGIRAAKDIAANFNGNKPYKESDIPPWQFPERIEEVDPALIHQDWVSIKSTMWNYVGIIRTVRRLERAWADIGYLKNRIDDFYRRAQLVPMVIDLRNGVRTARIVAEAALKNNVSRGAHFIR
;
A
#
# COMPACT_ATOMS: atom_id res chain seq x y z
N MET A 1 -8.81 -7.87 -26.14
CA MET A 1 -8.85 -6.71 -25.22
C MET A 1 -7.69 -5.75 -25.48
N ILE A 2 -6.42 -6.19 -25.45
CA ILE A 2 -5.27 -5.30 -25.72
C ILE A 2 -5.25 -4.80 -27.18
N TYR A 3 -5.42 -5.69 -28.17
CA TYR A 3 -5.45 -5.33 -29.60
C TYR A 3 -6.42 -4.19 -29.91
N GLN A 4 -7.69 -4.37 -29.53
CA GLN A 4 -8.73 -3.34 -29.76
C GLN A 4 -8.40 -2.03 -29.05
N ARG A 5 -7.91 -2.09 -27.81
CA ARG A 5 -7.54 -0.89 -27.06
C ARG A 5 -6.40 -0.13 -27.72
N CYS A 6 -5.41 -0.82 -28.28
CA CYS A 6 -4.32 -0.19 -29.03
C CYS A 6 -4.83 0.45 -30.33
N LEU A 7 -5.76 -0.21 -31.03
CA LEU A 7 -6.42 0.36 -32.21
C LEU A 7 -7.19 1.64 -31.88
N ASP A 8 -7.85 1.73 -30.71
CA ASP A 8 -8.53 2.96 -30.26
C ASP A 8 -7.58 4.16 -30.08
N PHE A 9 -6.26 3.91 -29.99
CA PHE A 9 -5.20 4.92 -29.93
C PHE A 9 -4.36 4.97 -31.21
N ASP A 10 -4.88 4.46 -32.32
CA ASP A 10 -4.20 4.40 -33.63
C ASP A 10 -2.89 3.58 -33.63
N ILE A 11 -2.77 2.59 -32.74
CA ILE A 11 -1.63 1.68 -32.64
C ILE A 11 -2.04 0.29 -33.14
N ASP A 12 -1.76 0.02 -34.41
CA ASP A 12 -1.88 -1.32 -34.97
C ASP A 12 -0.68 -2.19 -34.59
N ILE A 13 -0.85 -3.00 -33.55
CA ILE A 13 0.23 -3.83 -32.97
C ILE A 13 0.74 -4.91 -33.92
N GLN A 14 0.06 -5.18 -35.04
CA GLN A 14 0.55 -6.08 -36.08
C GLN A 14 1.55 -5.39 -37.01
N LYS A 15 1.57 -4.05 -37.02
CA LYS A 15 2.39 -3.23 -37.91
C LYS A 15 3.46 -2.45 -37.16
N VAL A 16 3.14 -1.94 -35.98
CA VAL A 16 4.05 -1.08 -35.18
C VAL A 16 4.18 -1.58 -33.74
N PRO A 17 5.36 -1.43 -33.11
CA PRO A 17 5.55 -1.77 -31.70
C PRO A 17 4.71 -0.88 -30.76
N ILE A 18 4.25 -1.45 -29.64
CA ILE A 18 3.57 -0.68 -28.58
C ILE A 18 4.62 0.06 -27.74
N PRO A 19 4.49 1.38 -27.51
CA PRO A 19 5.35 2.10 -26.58
C PRO A 19 5.03 1.69 -25.15
N VAL A 20 6.04 1.23 -24.40
CA VAL A 20 5.88 0.76 -23.01
C VAL A 20 6.91 1.40 -22.09
N VAL A 21 6.49 1.62 -20.83
CA VAL A 21 7.36 2.07 -19.74
C VAL A 21 7.08 1.22 -18.50
N PRO A 22 8.06 1.04 -17.60
CA PRO A 22 7.80 0.42 -16.30
C PRO A 22 6.75 1.20 -15.51
N ALA A 23 5.91 0.48 -14.77
CA ALA A 23 4.97 1.06 -13.81
C ALA A 23 4.94 0.23 -12.54
N ALA A 24 4.65 0.86 -11.40
CA ALA A 24 4.37 0.13 -10.16
C ALA A 24 3.14 -0.76 -10.38
N HIS A 25 3.27 -2.06 -10.09
CA HIS A 25 2.28 -3.06 -10.49
C HIS A 25 1.82 -3.99 -9.37
N TYR A 26 2.70 -4.33 -8.41
CA TYR A 26 2.37 -5.23 -7.31
C TYR A 26 3.18 -4.91 -6.05
N SER A 27 2.55 -5.11 -4.90
CA SER A 27 3.20 -5.04 -3.58
C SER A 27 3.52 -6.45 -3.05
N CYS A 28 4.81 -6.84 -3.06
CA CYS A 28 5.23 -8.16 -2.54
C CYS A 28 5.30 -8.23 -1.00
N GLY A 29 5.37 -7.08 -0.34
CA GLY A 29 5.28 -6.94 1.11
C GLY A 29 3.84 -6.67 1.54
N GLY A 30 3.65 -6.27 2.80
CA GLY A 30 2.32 -6.06 3.36
C GLY A 30 2.28 -6.35 4.86
N VAL A 31 1.09 -6.63 5.37
CA VAL A 31 0.86 -7.07 6.75
C VAL A 31 1.40 -8.49 6.90
N GLN A 32 2.40 -8.67 7.76
CA GLN A 32 2.95 -10.00 8.03
C GLN A 32 1.86 -10.92 8.60
N VAL A 33 1.74 -12.10 8.01
CA VAL A 33 0.80 -13.13 8.44
C VAL A 33 1.46 -14.49 8.56
N ASP A 34 0.85 -15.37 9.36
CA ASP A 34 1.21 -16.78 9.38
C ASP A 34 0.67 -17.56 8.16
N THR A 35 0.87 -18.88 8.16
CA THR A 35 0.41 -19.77 7.08
C THR A 35 -1.12 -19.87 6.96
N TRP A 36 -1.86 -19.33 7.93
CA TRP A 36 -3.32 -19.29 8.00
C TRP A 36 -3.90 -17.88 7.82
N GLY A 37 -3.06 -16.87 7.58
CA GLY A 37 -3.49 -15.49 7.38
C GLY A 37 -3.69 -14.68 8.66
N LYS A 38 -3.27 -15.20 9.82
CA LYS A 38 -3.35 -14.48 11.10
C LYS A 38 -2.27 -13.42 11.17
N THR A 39 -2.67 -12.21 11.53
CA THR A 39 -1.73 -11.15 11.88
C THR A 39 -1.20 -11.35 13.31
N SER A 40 -0.30 -10.48 13.76
CA SER A 40 0.13 -10.45 15.18
C SER A 40 -0.99 -10.02 16.14
N LEU A 41 -2.07 -9.43 15.64
CA LEU A 41 -3.24 -9.08 16.43
C LEU A 41 -4.26 -10.22 16.42
N LYS A 42 -4.75 -10.59 17.62
CA LYS A 42 -5.79 -11.61 17.77
C LYS A 42 -7.05 -11.19 17.00
N CYS A 43 -7.69 -12.16 16.36
CA CYS A 43 -8.92 -11.98 15.58
C CYS A 43 -8.79 -11.02 14.38
N LEU A 44 -7.57 -10.65 13.97
CA LEU A 44 -7.33 -9.86 12.77
C LEU A 44 -6.54 -10.70 11.75
N TYR A 45 -7.07 -10.77 10.55
CA TYR A 45 -6.52 -11.54 9.42
C TYR A 45 -6.17 -10.62 8.26
N ALA A 46 -5.22 -11.06 7.43
CA ALA A 46 -4.94 -10.44 6.14
C ALA A 46 -4.70 -11.53 5.08
N ALA A 47 -5.20 -11.32 3.87
CA ALA A 47 -5.05 -12.24 2.74
C ALA A 47 -4.99 -11.47 1.42
N GLY A 48 -4.34 -12.07 0.41
CA GLY A 48 -4.11 -11.43 -0.89
C GLY A 48 -2.99 -10.39 -0.83
N GLU A 49 -3.02 -9.42 -1.75
CA GLU A 49 -1.91 -8.46 -1.96
C GLU A 49 -1.60 -7.58 -0.73
N VAL A 50 -2.54 -7.40 0.19
CA VAL A 50 -2.29 -6.65 1.44
C VAL A 50 -1.42 -7.43 2.43
N ALA A 51 -1.28 -8.75 2.27
CA ALA A 51 -0.57 -9.63 3.17
C ALA A 51 0.86 -9.91 2.71
N ALA A 52 1.81 -9.91 3.65
CA ALA A 52 3.14 -10.46 3.46
C ALA A 52 3.15 -11.92 3.97
N THR A 53 2.79 -12.84 3.09
CA THR A 53 2.75 -14.29 3.36
C THR A 53 4.11 -14.96 3.33
N GLY A 54 5.10 -14.29 2.73
CA GLY A 54 6.41 -14.86 2.41
C GLY A 54 6.49 -15.59 1.06
N LEU A 55 5.36 -15.87 0.40
CA LEU A 55 5.32 -16.61 -0.86
C LEU A 55 6.14 -15.93 -1.98
N HIS A 56 6.04 -14.61 -2.10
CA HIS A 56 6.69 -13.86 -3.19
C HIS A 56 8.14 -13.49 -2.91
N GLY A 57 8.64 -13.67 -1.68
CA GLY A 57 10.00 -13.27 -1.30
C GLY A 57 10.35 -11.84 -1.76
N ALA A 58 11.42 -11.70 -2.55
CA ALA A 58 11.90 -10.41 -3.06
C ALA A 58 11.37 -10.04 -4.45
N ASN A 59 10.60 -10.92 -5.12
CA ASN A 59 9.99 -10.65 -6.41
C ASN A 59 8.85 -11.63 -6.72
N ARG A 60 7.69 -11.12 -7.16
CA ARG A 60 6.56 -11.96 -7.52
C ARG A 60 6.76 -12.64 -8.88
N LEU A 61 6.53 -13.96 -8.93
CA LEU A 61 6.35 -14.69 -10.18
C LEU A 61 4.94 -14.46 -10.75
N ALA A 62 4.81 -14.31 -12.07
CA ALA A 62 3.50 -14.08 -12.69
C ALA A 62 2.49 -15.18 -12.33
N SER A 63 1.21 -14.80 -12.25
CA SER A 63 0.06 -15.69 -11.98
C SER A 63 -0.02 -16.32 -10.58
N THR A 64 0.91 -16.04 -9.66
CA THR A 64 0.85 -16.58 -8.30
C THR A 64 0.02 -15.76 -7.32
N SER A 65 -0.26 -14.48 -7.60
CA SER A 65 -1.01 -13.59 -6.69
C SER A 65 -2.47 -13.99 -6.51
N LEU A 66 -3.13 -14.45 -7.59
CA LEU A 66 -4.51 -14.93 -7.49
C LEU A 66 -4.57 -16.20 -6.61
N LEU A 67 -3.60 -17.09 -6.77
CA LEU A 67 -3.50 -18.31 -5.98
C LEU A 67 -3.19 -17.99 -4.51
N GLU A 68 -2.33 -17.01 -4.22
CA GLU A 68 -2.07 -16.53 -2.86
C GLU A 68 -3.38 -16.09 -2.19
N GLY A 69 -4.14 -15.21 -2.85
CA GLY A 69 -5.42 -14.73 -2.33
C GLY A 69 -6.41 -15.87 -2.06
N LEU A 70 -6.51 -16.84 -2.97
CA LEU A 70 -7.40 -18.00 -2.81
C LEU A 70 -6.97 -18.88 -1.64
N VAL A 71 -5.68 -19.24 -1.56
CA VAL A 71 -5.16 -20.16 -0.54
C VAL A 71 -5.27 -19.54 0.85
N TRP A 72 -4.79 -18.30 1.04
CA TRP A 72 -4.88 -17.63 2.33
C TRP A 72 -6.31 -17.26 2.70
N GLY A 73 -7.16 -16.89 1.74
CA GLY A 73 -8.57 -16.64 1.96
C GLY A 73 -9.32 -17.88 2.49
N ILE A 74 -9.12 -19.05 1.85
CA ILE A 74 -9.73 -20.31 2.31
C ILE A 74 -9.20 -20.70 3.69
N ARG A 75 -7.89 -20.56 3.94
CA ARG A 75 -7.29 -20.90 5.23
C ARG A 75 -7.81 -20.00 6.34
N ALA A 76 -7.81 -18.68 6.13
CA ALA A 76 -8.36 -17.74 7.09
C ALA A 76 -9.83 -18.04 7.39
N ALA A 77 -10.64 -18.31 6.36
CA ALA A 77 -12.05 -18.67 6.54
C ALA A 77 -12.23 -19.97 7.36
N LYS A 78 -11.43 -21.01 7.09
CA LYS A 78 -11.46 -22.26 7.86
C LYS A 78 -11.08 -22.06 9.31
N ASP A 79 -10.03 -21.27 9.57
CA ASP A 79 -9.59 -20.99 10.93
C ASP A 79 -10.64 -20.17 11.70
N ILE A 80 -11.19 -19.13 11.07
CA ILE A 80 -12.28 -18.34 11.64
C ILE A 80 -13.48 -19.24 11.95
N ALA A 81 -13.91 -20.09 11.02
CA ALA A 81 -15.05 -20.98 11.25
C ALA A 81 -14.82 -21.99 12.40
N ALA A 82 -13.59 -22.47 12.57
CA ALA A 82 -13.24 -23.42 13.63
C ALA A 82 -13.11 -22.76 15.02
N ASN A 83 -12.67 -21.50 15.07
CA ASN A 83 -12.33 -20.80 16.32
C ASN A 83 -13.37 -19.75 16.74
N PHE A 84 -14.28 -19.37 15.85
CA PHE A 84 -15.35 -18.41 16.16
C PHE A 84 -16.45 -19.11 16.95
N ASN A 85 -16.53 -18.80 18.25
CA ASN A 85 -17.53 -19.34 19.16
C ASN A 85 -18.75 -18.43 19.35
N GLY A 86 -18.89 -17.37 18.55
CA GLY A 86 -19.98 -16.39 18.67
C GLY A 86 -19.86 -15.44 19.87
N ASN A 87 -18.93 -15.69 20.81
CA ASN A 87 -18.76 -14.84 21.98
C ASN A 87 -17.98 -13.59 21.61
N LYS A 88 -18.56 -12.43 21.89
CA LYS A 88 -17.86 -11.15 21.81
C LYS A 88 -17.02 -10.99 23.09
N PRO A 89 -15.68 -10.86 23.01
CA PRO A 89 -14.85 -10.60 24.19
C PRO A 89 -14.97 -9.15 24.69
N TYR A 90 -15.92 -8.38 24.15
CA TYR A 90 -16.15 -6.96 24.43
C TYR A 90 -17.65 -6.67 24.41
N LYS A 91 -18.08 -5.62 25.09
CA LYS A 91 -19.41 -5.04 24.92
C LYS A 91 -19.37 -3.97 23.84
N GLU A 92 -20.44 -3.81 23.08
CA GLU A 92 -20.52 -2.75 22.07
C GLU A 92 -20.36 -1.35 22.68
N SER A 93 -20.80 -1.17 23.93
CA SER A 93 -20.59 0.05 24.72
C SER A 93 -19.12 0.36 25.02
N ASP A 94 -18.21 -0.62 24.90
CA ASP A 94 -16.79 -0.43 25.14
C ASP A 94 -16.07 0.14 23.90
N ILE A 95 -16.74 0.17 22.75
CA ILE A 95 -16.20 0.78 21.53
C ILE A 95 -16.41 2.29 21.62
N PRO A 96 -15.34 3.10 21.72
CA PRO A 96 -15.49 4.54 21.80
C PRO A 96 -16.11 5.08 20.50
N PRO A 97 -17.03 6.06 20.58
CA PRO A 97 -17.54 6.72 19.40
C PRO A 97 -16.41 7.45 18.68
N TRP A 98 -16.58 7.66 17.37
CA TRP A 98 -15.65 8.49 16.62
C TRP A 98 -15.59 9.90 17.22
N GLN A 99 -14.37 10.40 17.45
CA GLN A 99 -14.15 11.76 17.94
C GLN A 99 -13.94 12.69 16.75
N PHE A 100 -14.88 13.60 16.55
CA PHE A 100 -14.76 14.67 15.56
C PHE A 100 -13.92 15.83 16.13
N PRO A 101 -13.18 16.56 15.28
CA PRO A 101 -12.50 17.77 15.72
C PRO A 101 -13.52 18.82 16.17
N GLU A 102 -13.16 19.61 17.19
CA GLU A 102 -14.00 20.71 17.71
C GLU A 102 -14.32 21.75 16.63
N ARG A 103 -13.34 22.00 15.75
CA ARG A 103 -13.48 22.86 14.58
C ARG A 103 -13.11 22.08 13.34
N ILE A 104 -14.09 21.88 12.46
CA ILE A 104 -13.91 21.21 11.18
C ILE A 104 -13.34 22.22 10.18
N GLU A 105 -12.15 21.92 9.67
CA GLU A 105 -11.56 22.62 8.53
C GLU A 105 -12.14 22.06 7.23
N GLU A 106 -12.54 22.95 6.32
CA GLU A 106 -13.00 22.59 4.98
C GLU A 106 -11.82 22.05 4.15
N VAL A 107 -12.07 20.97 3.41
CA VAL A 107 -11.03 20.29 2.64
C VAL A 107 -10.88 20.96 1.28
N ASP A 108 -9.73 21.57 1.02
CA ASP A 108 -9.36 22.05 -0.32
C ASP A 108 -8.79 20.87 -1.16
N PRO A 109 -9.49 20.42 -2.22
CA PRO A 109 -9.01 19.33 -3.07
C PRO A 109 -7.69 19.64 -3.78
N ALA A 110 -7.36 20.91 -4.02
CA ALA A 110 -6.10 21.29 -4.66
C ALA A 110 -4.91 21.01 -3.74
N LEU A 111 -5.04 21.26 -2.43
CA LEU A 111 -4.01 20.92 -1.44
C LEU A 111 -3.80 19.40 -1.34
N ILE A 112 -4.88 18.62 -1.35
CA ILE A 112 -4.81 17.15 -1.37
C ILE A 112 -4.09 16.66 -2.62
N HIS A 113 -4.42 17.23 -3.79
CA HIS A 113 -3.78 16.88 -5.04
C HIS A 113 -2.28 17.19 -5.02
N GLN A 114 -1.89 18.38 -4.54
CA GLN A 114 -0.50 18.79 -4.43
C GLN A 114 0.32 17.85 -3.54
N ASP A 115 -0.26 17.38 -2.44
CA ASP A 115 0.39 16.44 -1.54
C ASP A 115 0.56 15.06 -2.19
N TRP A 116 -0.44 14.60 -2.93
CA TRP A 116 -0.34 13.39 -3.73
C TRP A 116 0.74 13.48 -4.82
N VAL A 117 0.84 14.62 -5.52
CA VAL A 117 1.91 14.86 -6.50
C VAL A 117 3.27 14.77 -5.83
N SER A 118 3.43 15.39 -4.66
CA SER A 118 4.66 15.37 -3.88
C SER A 118 5.04 13.94 -3.47
N ILE A 119 4.11 13.18 -2.89
CA ILE A 119 4.34 11.78 -2.49
C ILE A 119 4.74 10.93 -3.70
N LYS A 120 3.97 10.99 -4.80
CA LYS A 120 4.22 10.17 -5.99
C LYS A 120 5.56 10.52 -6.63
N SER A 121 5.90 11.81 -6.73
CA SER A 121 7.17 12.28 -7.28
C SER A 121 8.36 11.80 -6.44
N THR A 122 8.29 11.96 -5.12
CA THR A 122 9.34 11.49 -4.20
C THR A 122 9.52 9.97 -4.31
N MET A 123 8.42 9.20 -4.28
CA MET A 123 8.50 7.73 -4.38
C MET A 123 9.05 7.27 -5.74
N TRP A 124 8.62 7.89 -6.84
CA TRP A 124 9.12 7.56 -8.18
C TRP A 124 10.61 7.84 -8.34
N ASN A 125 11.06 9.04 -7.94
CA ASN A 125 12.42 9.50 -8.18
C ASN A 125 13.45 8.88 -7.24
N TYR A 126 13.06 8.56 -6.00
CA TYR A 126 14.00 8.17 -4.95
C TYR A 126 13.81 6.74 -4.44
N VAL A 127 12.59 6.18 -4.54
CA VAL A 127 12.24 4.82 -4.07
C VAL A 127 11.82 3.91 -5.25
N GLY A 128 12.10 4.35 -6.48
CA GLY A 128 11.80 3.64 -7.72
C GLY A 128 12.66 2.39 -7.96
N ILE A 129 12.86 2.06 -9.24
CA ILE A 129 13.54 0.83 -9.69
C ILE A 129 15.01 0.82 -9.26
N ILE A 130 15.73 1.92 -9.50
CA ILE A 130 17.14 2.08 -9.15
C ILE A 130 17.24 3.01 -7.94
N ARG A 131 17.85 2.51 -6.87
CA ARG A 131 17.97 3.22 -5.58
C ARG A 131 19.43 3.50 -5.27
N THR A 132 19.64 4.50 -4.42
CA THR A 132 20.92 4.76 -3.76
C THR A 132 20.63 5.15 -2.31
N VAL A 133 21.57 4.89 -1.41
CA VAL A 133 21.40 5.23 0.03
C VAL A 133 21.00 6.69 0.20
N ARG A 134 21.71 7.62 -0.45
CA ARG A 134 21.41 9.07 -0.40
C ARG A 134 19.99 9.42 -0.88
N ARG A 135 19.50 8.76 -1.93
CA ARG A 135 18.12 8.99 -2.42
C ARG A 135 17.10 8.46 -1.40
N LEU A 136 17.36 7.30 -0.81
CA LEU A 136 16.48 6.71 0.20
C LEU A 136 16.44 7.54 1.49
N GLU A 137 17.57 8.06 1.95
CA GLU A 137 17.64 8.99 3.08
C GLU A 137 16.80 10.25 2.83
N ARG A 138 16.93 10.83 1.63
CA ARG A 138 16.15 12.00 1.22
C ARG A 138 14.65 11.69 1.17
N ALA A 139 14.25 10.59 0.54
CA ALA A 139 12.86 10.16 0.52
C ALA A 139 12.28 9.94 1.92
N TRP A 140 13.04 9.30 2.80
CA TRP A 140 12.63 9.03 4.17
C TRP A 140 12.38 10.32 4.96
N ALA A 141 13.25 11.33 4.79
CA ALA A 141 13.09 12.65 5.37
C ALA A 141 11.89 13.41 4.76
N ASP A 142 11.81 13.51 3.43
CA ASP A 142 10.77 14.25 2.71
C ASP A 142 9.37 13.67 3.00
N ILE A 143 9.21 12.35 2.92
CA ILE A 143 7.95 11.67 3.26
C ILE A 143 7.66 11.80 4.75
N GLY A 144 8.67 11.79 5.62
CA GLY A 144 8.51 12.00 7.06
C GLY A 144 7.92 13.38 7.38
N TYR A 145 8.42 14.43 6.71
CA TYR A 145 7.89 15.78 6.81
C TYR A 145 6.43 15.85 6.33
N LEU A 146 6.15 15.33 5.12
CA LEU A 146 4.79 15.28 4.58
C LEU A 146 3.83 14.53 5.49
N LYS A 147 4.24 13.38 6.04
CA LYS A 147 3.44 12.58 6.95
C LYS A 147 3.03 13.37 8.19
N ASN A 148 3.96 14.09 8.82
CA ASN A 148 3.65 14.88 10.01
C ASN A 148 2.64 16.00 9.70
N ARG A 149 2.82 16.70 8.58
CA ARG A 149 1.90 17.75 8.15
C ARG A 149 0.50 17.19 7.81
N ILE A 150 0.44 16.08 7.09
CA ILE A 150 -0.82 15.41 6.72
C ILE A 150 -1.53 14.84 7.96
N ASP A 151 -0.80 14.27 8.92
CA ASP A 151 -1.37 13.79 10.18
C ASP A 151 -1.97 14.95 11.00
N ASP A 152 -1.38 16.14 10.98
CA ASP A 152 -1.91 17.34 11.64
C ASP A 152 -3.15 17.91 10.93
N PHE A 153 -3.13 17.98 9.60
CA PHE A 153 -4.30 18.35 8.80
C PHE A 153 -5.45 17.37 9.00
N TYR A 154 -5.18 16.05 8.94
CA TYR A 154 -6.18 15.00 9.17
C TYR A 154 -6.90 15.15 10.53
N ARG A 155 -6.20 15.60 11.57
CA ARG A 155 -6.79 15.79 12.91
C ARG A 155 -7.80 16.93 12.97
N ARG A 156 -7.79 17.85 12.00
CA ARG A 156 -8.64 19.07 11.97
C ARG A 156 -9.63 19.07 10.81
N ALA A 157 -9.35 18.31 9.76
CA ALA A 157 -10.14 18.27 8.54
C ALA A 157 -11.48 17.54 8.72
N GLN A 158 -12.45 17.92 7.88
CA GLN A 158 -13.63 17.09 7.65
C GLN A 158 -13.21 15.71 7.12
N LEU A 159 -13.78 14.65 7.72
CA LEU A 159 -13.42 13.29 7.38
C LEU A 159 -14.14 12.85 6.10
N VAL A 160 -13.43 12.94 4.98
CA VAL A 160 -13.87 12.53 3.65
C VAL A 160 -12.87 11.53 3.04
N PRO A 161 -13.29 10.67 2.09
CA PRO A 161 -12.41 9.62 1.55
C PRO A 161 -11.04 10.10 1.09
N MET A 162 -10.97 11.24 0.39
CA MET A 162 -9.70 11.78 -0.12
C MET A 162 -8.67 12.11 0.99
N VAL A 163 -9.14 12.49 2.18
CA VAL A 163 -8.29 12.80 3.34
C VAL A 163 -7.75 11.51 3.96
N ILE A 164 -8.60 10.48 4.06
CA ILE A 164 -8.21 9.14 4.53
C ILE A 164 -7.19 8.53 3.57
N ASP A 165 -7.46 8.59 2.27
CA ASP A 165 -6.58 8.07 1.23
C ASP A 165 -5.22 8.73 1.27
N LEU A 166 -5.17 10.07 1.39
CA LEU A 166 -3.90 10.81 1.50
C LEU A 166 -3.11 10.38 2.73
N ARG A 167 -3.76 10.28 3.90
CA ARG A 167 -3.14 9.82 5.15
C ARG A 167 -2.60 8.40 5.01
N ASN A 168 -3.36 7.49 4.42
CA ASN A 168 -2.93 6.11 4.23
C ASN A 168 -1.79 6.03 3.21
N GLY A 169 -1.87 6.80 2.12
CA GLY A 169 -0.85 6.89 1.08
C GLY A 169 0.51 7.32 1.62
N VAL A 170 0.55 8.42 2.39
CA VAL A 170 1.82 8.91 2.96
C VAL A 170 2.42 7.95 3.99
N ARG A 171 1.58 7.28 4.78
CA ARG A 171 2.04 6.27 5.76
C ARG A 171 2.62 5.05 5.07
N THR A 172 1.94 4.54 4.04
CA THR A 172 2.44 3.42 3.23
C THR A 172 3.75 3.80 2.53
N ALA A 173 3.82 4.98 1.92
CA ALA A 173 5.06 5.49 1.32
C ALA A 173 6.21 5.52 2.34
N ARG A 174 5.92 5.96 3.58
CA ARG A 174 6.92 6.06 4.65
C ARG A 174 7.44 4.70 5.11
N ILE A 175 6.55 3.70 5.21
CA ILE A 175 6.91 2.31 5.54
C ILE A 175 7.79 1.73 4.44
N VAL A 176 7.42 1.92 3.17
CA VAL A 176 8.18 1.42 2.01
C VAL A 176 9.57 2.07 1.94
N ALA A 177 9.66 3.40 2.10
CA ALA A 177 10.93 4.12 2.12
C ALA A 177 11.84 3.65 3.26
N GLU A 178 11.28 3.42 4.46
CA GLU A 178 12.04 2.91 5.60
C GLU A 178 12.52 1.47 5.41
N ALA A 179 11.66 0.58 4.90
CA ALA A 179 12.04 -0.79 4.60
C ALA A 179 13.15 -0.86 3.54
N ALA A 180 13.06 -0.01 2.51
CA ALA A 180 14.11 0.11 1.51
C ALA A 180 15.41 0.67 2.10
N LEU A 181 15.36 1.70 2.94
CA LEU A 181 16.56 2.29 3.55
C LEU A 181 17.27 1.33 4.50
N LYS A 182 16.52 0.53 5.28
CA LYS A 182 17.08 -0.47 6.21
C LYS A 182 17.70 -1.68 5.52
N ASN A 183 17.32 -1.95 4.27
CA ASN A 183 17.85 -3.08 3.51
C ASN A 183 19.04 -2.65 2.67
N ASN A 184 20.24 -3.11 3.03
CA ASN A 184 21.49 -2.82 2.31
C ASN A 184 21.84 -3.90 1.26
N VAL A 185 20.96 -4.87 1.03
CA VAL A 185 21.21 -5.99 0.10
C VAL A 185 20.32 -5.90 -1.12
N SER A 186 20.94 -5.75 -2.29
CA SER A 186 20.27 -5.81 -3.59
C SER A 186 19.77 -7.23 -3.89
N ARG A 187 18.45 -7.38 -4.04
CA ARG A 187 17.77 -8.65 -4.33
C ARG A 187 16.37 -8.41 -4.92
N GLY A 188 16.05 -9.13 -6.00
CA GLY A 188 14.72 -9.05 -6.63
C GLY A 188 14.36 -7.63 -7.07
N ALA A 189 13.19 -7.15 -6.68
CA ALA A 189 12.70 -5.80 -6.99
C ALA A 189 13.33 -4.68 -6.12
N HIS A 190 14.27 -5.04 -5.23
CA HIS A 190 15.06 -4.07 -4.47
C HIS A 190 16.49 -4.03 -5.02
N PHE A 191 16.83 -2.94 -5.71
CA PHE A 191 18.17 -2.74 -6.28
C PHE A 191 18.77 -1.41 -5.82
N ILE A 192 19.83 -1.51 -5.01
CA ILE A 192 20.69 -0.39 -4.61
C ILE A 192 21.96 -0.43 -5.46
N ARG A 193 22.28 0.71 -6.07
CA ARG A 193 23.51 0.97 -6.80
C ARG A 193 24.57 1.58 -5.88
#